data_AF-A0A9N9YD55-F1
#
_entry.id   AF-A0A9N9YD55-F1
#
_cell.length_a   1.000
_cell.length_b   1.000
_cell.length_c   1.000
_cell.angle_alpha   90.00
_cell.angle_beta   90.00
_cell.angle_gamma   90.00
#
_symmetry.space_group_name_H-M   'P 1'
#
loop_
_entity.id
_entity.type
_entity.pdbx_description
1 polymer ?
#
loop_
_entity_poly.entity_id
_entity_poly.type
_entity_poly.pdbx_seq_one_letter_code
_entity_poly.pdbx_strand_id
1 'polypeptide(L)'
;MTLSVLYRTLLKTTAMSGSKTDFPAEAVVYKIKEIILAEAQRANEDGGDSKIDQLISDLTVHLLSSYTADGLTLSELEHSLGRLWYACIQGATHVPSAGHQQRSIVCCVLAARASGPLQYKPPPLEETSDKTAKEGDIVTFSDGRTFFPDLPLFSACLVKEFTGNFYQLSMIQQVNLATFVGRLIGVGVYDGPALCALSLFRAVLEDPRPLQTSSADAESEAPAPVGDLLVSLCGLIESSGVSFAVLSSRNLRATHAAESFSDFPHLAGPGELAMKPGSTPPFPSGYSPERWAFWAQRLRELEKCGFEDVKGMAGACLEVMYRAESNTNLLGLLADRAPVLLPELDTSI
;
A
#
# COMPACT_ATOMS: atom_id res chain seq x y z
N MET A 1 25.10 9.42 16.88
CA MET A 1 24.74 10.09 15.61
C MET A 1 23.30 9.71 15.30
N THR A 2 22.37 10.66 15.22
CA THR A 2 20.95 10.34 14.99
C THR A 2 20.72 9.91 13.54
N LEU A 3 19.79 8.98 13.31
CA LEU A 3 19.40 8.48 11.98
C LEU A 3 19.04 9.63 11.01
N SER A 4 18.37 10.66 11.55
CA SER A 4 18.10 11.95 10.90
C SER A 4 19.37 12.63 10.37
N VAL A 5 20.47 12.61 11.12
CA VAL A 5 21.76 13.21 10.70
C VAL A 5 22.41 12.36 9.62
N LEU A 6 22.39 11.03 9.74
CA LEU A 6 22.95 10.12 8.74
C LEU A 6 22.21 10.24 7.40
N TYR A 7 20.89 10.39 7.45
CA TYR A 7 20.06 10.62 6.27
C TYR A 7 20.21 12.03 5.69
N ARG A 8 20.28 13.08 6.53
CA ARG A 8 20.61 14.44 6.07
C ARG A 8 21.99 14.48 5.39
N THR A 9 22.96 13.73 5.91
CA THR A 9 24.27 13.60 5.26
C THR A 9 24.16 12.89 3.92
N LEU A 10 23.39 11.80 3.83
CA LEU A 10 23.11 11.09 2.57
C LEU A 10 22.43 11.98 1.52
N LEU A 11 21.42 12.75 1.93
CA LEU A 11 20.73 13.70 1.06
C LEU A 11 21.65 14.85 0.62
N LYS A 12 22.46 15.40 1.53
CA LYS A 12 23.42 16.46 1.21
C LYS A 12 24.53 15.96 0.28
N THR A 13 25.01 14.73 0.44
CA THR A 13 26.00 14.16 -0.50
C THR A 13 25.43 13.97 -1.90
N THR A 14 24.14 13.66 -2.04
CA THR A 14 23.47 13.63 -3.36
C THR A 14 23.22 15.02 -3.95
N ALA A 15 22.93 16.04 -3.12
CA ALA A 15 22.67 17.41 -3.58
C ALA A 15 23.96 18.20 -3.92
N MET A 16 25.08 17.92 -3.26
CA MET A 16 26.37 18.60 -3.51
C MET A 16 27.15 18.04 -4.69
N SER A 17 26.76 16.89 -5.23
CA SER A 17 27.32 16.34 -6.47
C SER A 17 26.66 17.02 -7.68
N GLY A 18 27.00 18.30 -7.91
CA GLY A 18 26.60 19.03 -9.12
C GLY A 18 27.23 18.51 -10.42
N SER A 19 27.81 17.31 -10.42
CA SER A 19 28.23 16.60 -11.63
C SER A 19 27.11 15.68 -12.10
N LYS A 20 26.88 15.66 -13.42
CA LYS A 20 26.10 14.67 -14.19
C LYS A 20 26.70 13.24 -14.09
N THR A 21 27.07 12.83 -12.89
CA THR A 21 27.55 11.48 -12.59
C THR A 21 26.47 10.86 -11.72
N ASP A 22 25.76 9.91 -12.32
CA ASP A 22 24.83 8.99 -11.67
C ASP A 22 25.46 8.44 -10.38
N PHE A 23 25.20 9.08 -9.24
CA PHE A 23 25.14 8.33 -8.00
C PHE A 23 23.87 7.49 -8.13
N PRO A 24 23.96 6.16 -8.29
CA PRO A 24 22.80 5.40 -8.70
C PRO A 24 21.77 5.52 -7.59
N ALA A 25 20.57 5.98 -7.93
CA ALA A 25 19.43 6.07 -7.01
C ALA A 25 19.27 4.76 -6.20
N GLU A 26 19.67 3.63 -6.79
CA GLU A 26 19.79 2.31 -6.19
C GLU A 26 20.69 2.26 -4.93
N ALA A 27 21.84 2.94 -4.90
CA ALA A 27 22.72 2.93 -3.72
C ALA A 27 22.08 3.63 -2.52
N VAL A 28 21.31 4.69 -2.76
CA VAL A 28 20.58 5.40 -1.69
C VAL A 28 19.39 4.55 -1.21
N VAL A 29 18.63 3.95 -2.13
CA VAL A 29 17.55 3.02 -1.83
C VAL A 29 18.06 1.83 -1.01
N TYR A 30 19.20 1.26 -1.42
CA TYR A 30 19.87 0.19 -0.69
C TYR A 30 20.27 0.65 0.72
N LYS A 31 20.81 1.86 0.88
CA LYS A 31 21.18 2.39 2.19
C LYS A 31 19.98 2.65 3.09
N ILE A 32 18.86 3.14 2.54
CA ILE A 32 17.59 3.27 3.25
C ILE A 32 17.12 1.92 3.75
N LYS A 33 17.15 0.91 2.87
CA LYS A 33 16.80 -0.46 3.23
C LYS A 33 17.68 -1.00 4.35
N GLU A 34 19.01 -0.84 4.27
CA GLU A 34 19.93 -1.24 5.33
C GLU A 34 19.63 -0.55 6.67
N ILE A 35 19.34 0.76 6.63
CA ILE A 35 19.00 1.53 7.82
C ILE A 35 17.73 1.00 8.48
N ILE A 36 16.68 0.77 7.69
CA ILE A 36 15.40 0.23 8.16
C ILE A 36 15.59 -1.18 8.73
N LEU A 37 16.34 -2.03 8.04
CA LEU A 37 16.66 -3.39 8.49
C LEU A 37 17.40 -3.38 9.83
N ALA A 38 18.46 -2.56 9.94
CA ALA A 38 19.23 -2.45 11.17
C ALA A 38 18.36 -1.97 12.35
N GLU A 39 17.45 -1.03 12.11
CA GLU A 39 16.58 -0.51 13.16
C GLU A 39 15.45 -1.48 13.54
N ALA A 40 14.91 -2.23 12.57
CA ALA A 40 13.95 -3.30 12.83
C ALA A 40 14.59 -4.45 13.63
N GLN A 41 15.84 -4.82 13.33
CA GLN A 41 16.59 -5.83 14.09
C GLN A 41 16.82 -5.39 15.53
N ARG A 42 17.29 -4.15 15.75
CA ARG A 42 17.47 -3.60 17.10
C ARG A 42 16.19 -3.61 17.93
N ALA A 43 15.07 -3.22 17.32
CA ALA A 43 13.78 -3.21 18.01
C ALA A 43 13.35 -4.62 18.46
N ASN A 44 13.66 -5.64 17.67
CA ASN A 44 13.38 -7.04 18.02
C ASN A 44 14.32 -7.57 19.11
N GLU A 45 15.59 -7.15 19.13
CA GLU A 45 16.59 -7.60 20.11
C GLU A 45 16.45 -6.92 21.48
N ASP A 46 16.25 -5.60 21.47
CA ASP A 46 16.21 -4.79 22.70
C ASP A 46 14.81 -4.76 23.35
N GLY A 47 13.79 -5.32 22.69
CA GLY A 47 12.38 -5.17 23.07
C GLY A 47 11.93 -3.70 23.13
N GLY A 48 12.71 -2.81 22.50
CA GLY A 48 12.53 -1.36 22.52
C GLY A 48 11.80 -0.84 21.29
N ASP A 49 11.31 0.39 21.40
CA ASP A 49 10.60 1.02 20.30
C ASP A 49 11.55 1.38 19.14
N SER A 50 11.46 0.66 18.02
CA SER A 50 11.97 1.06 16.71
C SER A 50 11.70 2.53 16.41
N LYS A 51 12.73 3.25 15.95
CA LYS A 51 12.65 4.68 15.59
C LYS A 51 12.31 4.91 14.11
N ILE A 52 11.75 3.90 13.44
CA ILE A 52 11.40 3.97 12.01
C ILE A 52 10.35 5.04 11.77
N ASP A 53 9.36 5.20 12.66
CA ASP A 53 8.34 6.23 12.56
C ASP A 53 8.91 7.64 12.76
N GLN A 54 9.82 7.82 13.71
CA GLN A 54 10.53 9.09 13.89
C GLN A 54 11.39 9.42 12.67
N LEU A 55 12.07 8.42 12.08
CA LEU A 55 12.81 8.61 10.83
C LEU A 55 11.86 9.11 9.74
N ILE A 56 10.74 8.42 9.49
CA ILE A 56 9.76 8.81 8.48
C ILE A 56 9.21 10.23 8.73
N SER A 57 8.88 10.56 9.98
CA SER A 57 8.42 11.89 10.35
C SER A 57 9.46 12.98 10.05
N ASP A 58 10.72 12.74 10.43
CA ASP A 58 11.84 13.64 10.14
C ASP A 58 12.05 13.82 8.63
N LEU A 59 11.87 12.75 7.84
CA LEU A 59 11.95 12.80 6.38
C LEU A 59 10.87 13.68 5.78
N THR A 60 9.62 13.54 6.25
CA THR A 60 8.49 14.35 5.80
C THR A 60 8.73 15.84 6.10
N VAL A 61 9.15 16.16 7.33
CA VAL A 61 9.45 17.54 7.74
C VAL A 61 10.61 18.11 6.91
N HIS A 62 11.66 17.32 6.68
CA HIS A 62 12.79 17.77 5.91
C HIS A 62 12.42 18.04 4.44
N LEU A 63 11.66 17.15 3.81
CA LEU A 63 11.16 17.32 2.44
C LEU A 63 10.39 18.64 2.30
N LEU A 64 9.48 18.91 3.25
CA LEU A 64 8.69 20.13 3.28
C LEU A 64 9.58 21.37 3.47
N SER A 65 10.53 21.30 4.40
CA SER A 65 11.45 22.42 4.66
C SER A 65 12.35 22.74 3.45
N SER A 66 12.93 21.73 2.81
CA SER A 66 13.83 21.95 1.67
C SER A 66 13.09 22.41 0.44
N TYR A 67 11.83 22.01 0.25
CA TYR A 67 11.02 22.57 -0.83
C TYR A 67 10.77 24.08 -0.63
N THR A 68 10.39 24.47 0.60
CA THR A 68 10.06 25.88 0.89
C THR A 68 11.27 26.81 1.01
N ALA A 69 12.44 26.28 1.38
CA ALA A 69 13.65 27.05 1.70
C ALA A 69 14.75 26.96 0.63
N ASP A 70 14.96 25.78 0.03
CA ASP A 70 16.15 25.49 -0.78
C ASP A 70 15.90 25.55 -2.30
N GLY A 71 14.64 25.77 -2.74
CA GLY A 71 14.32 25.93 -4.17
C GLY A 71 14.52 24.66 -5.00
N LEU A 72 14.25 23.49 -4.41
CA LEU A 72 14.33 22.19 -5.08
C LEU A 72 13.58 22.18 -6.41
N THR A 73 14.18 21.59 -7.44
CA THR A 73 13.49 21.31 -8.70
C THR A 73 12.39 20.25 -8.49
N LEU A 74 11.37 20.24 -9.37
CA LEU A 74 10.30 19.25 -9.30
C LEU A 74 10.83 17.80 -9.37
N SER A 75 11.82 17.55 -10.22
CA SER A 75 12.46 16.22 -10.35
C SER A 75 13.15 15.79 -9.05
N GLU A 76 13.86 16.69 -8.36
CA GLU A 76 14.50 16.37 -7.08
C GLU A 76 13.49 16.13 -5.96
N LEU A 77 12.37 16.86 -5.99
CA LEU A 77 11.24 16.67 -5.09
C LEU A 77 10.60 15.29 -5.30
N GLU A 78 10.36 14.89 -6.56
CA GLU A 78 9.85 13.56 -6.93
C GLU A 78 10.75 12.43 -6.44
N HIS A 79 12.06 12.53 -6.67
CA HIS A 79 13.01 11.54 -6.19
C HIS A 79 13.04 11.45 -4.66
N SER A 80 12.91 12.58 -3.97
CA SER A 80 12.90 12.61 -2.50
C SER A 80 11.59 12.07 -1.93
N LEU A 81 10.47 12.33 -2.59
CA LEU A 81 9.16 11.80 -2.25
C LEU A 81 9.09 10.27 -2.48
N GLY A 82 9.59 9.78 -3.62
CA GLY A 82 9.69 8.35 -3.89
C GLY A 82 10.53 7.61 -2.84
N ARG A 83 11.63 8.22 -2.36
CA ARG A 83 12.44 7.68 -1.25
C ARG A 83 11.67 7.64 0.08
N LEU A 84 10.87 8.68 0.38
CA LEU A 84 10.00 8.68 1.57
C LEU A 84 8.99 7.53 1.51
N TRP A 85 8.31 7.35 0.38
CA TRP A 85 7.34 6.26 0.19
C TRP A 85 8.00 4.89 0.28
N TYR A 86 9.15 4.72 -0.35
CA TYR A 86 9.93 3.49 -0.21
C TYR A 86 10.29 3.20 1.25
N ALA A 87 10.71 4.22 2.01
CA ALA A 87 11.00 4.07 3.43
C ALA A 87 9.76 3.69 4.25
N CYS A 88 8.60 4.28 3.99
CA CYS A 88 7.34 3.89 4.62
C CYS A 88 6.99 2.43 4.34
N ILE A 89 7.07 2.00 3.08
CA ILE A 89 6.72 0.65 2.65
C ILE A 89 7.70 -0.36 3.27
N GLN A 90 9.01 -0.15 3.15
CA GLN A 90 10.01 -1.04 3.75
C GLN A 90 9.91 -1.06 5.27
N GLY A 91 9.66 0.08 5.91
CA GLY A 91 9.41 0.16 7.35
C GLY A 91 8.21 -0.70 7.74
N ALA A 92 7.10 -0.57 7.03
CA ALA A 92 5.90 -1.36 7.27
C ALA A 92 6.07 -2.87 7.03
N THR A 93 6.95 -3.27 6.11
CA THR A 93 7.29 -4.68 5.85
C THR A 93 8.08 -5.31 6.99
N HIS A 94 8.95 -4.55 7.66
CA HIS A 94 9.87 -5.08 8.69
C HIS A 94 9.40 -4.86 10.12
N VAL A 95 8.49 -3.90 10.34
CA VAL A 95 7.88 -3.66 11.65
C VAL A 95 6.76 -4.69 11.89
N PRO A 96 6.71 -5.34 13.06
CA PRO A 96 5.65 -6.29 13.39
C PRO A 96 4.25 -5.70 13.24
N SER A 97 3.34 -6.45 12.60
CA SER A 97 1.96 -6.04 12.34
C SER A 97 1.20 -5.64 13.61
N ALA A 98 1.38 -6.35 14.72
CA ALA A 98 0.74 -6.04 15.99
C ALA A 98 1.28 -4.77 16.67
N GLY A 99 2.48 -4.31 16.28
CA GLY A 99 3.18 -3.18 16.88
C GLY A 99 2.48 -1.84 16.65
N HIS A 100 2.62 -0.93 17.61
CA HIS A 100 2.09 0.44 17.49
C HIS A 100 2.82 1.22 16.38
N GLN A 101 4.10 0.94 16.13
CA GLN A 101 4.91 1.57 15.09
C GLN A 101 4.31 1.44 13.70
N GLN A 102 3.75 0.28 13.35
CA GLN A 102 3.10 0.13 12.04
C GLN A 102 1.87 1.03 11.94
N ARG A 103 1.19 1.35 13.05
CA ARG A 103 0.13 2.38 13.07
C ARG A 103 0.73 3.78 12.96
N SER A 104 1.85 4.06 13.61
CA SER A 104 2.57 5.33 13.47
C SER A 104 2.96 5.61 12.01
N ILE A 105 3.43 4.61 11.26
CA ILE A 105 3.74 4.76 9.82
C ILE A 105 2.49 5.15 9.03
N VAL A 106 1.34 4.52 9.30
CA VAL A 106 0.05 4.90 8.68
C VAL A 106 -0.31 6.36 9.05
N CYS A 107 -0.11 6.75 10.31
CA CYS A 107 -0.31 8.14 10.74
C CYS A 107 0.62 9.12 10.02
N CYS A 108 1.87 8.75 9.72
CA CYS A 108 2.77 9.57 8.91
C CYS A 108 2.23 9.76 7.48
N VAL A 109 1.70 8.71 6.85
CA VAL A 109 1.05 8.81 5.53
C VAL A 109 -0.17 9.72 5.59
N LEU A 110 -0.99 9.62 6.64
CA LEU A 110 -2.15 10.49 6.83
C LEU A 110 -1.76 11.95 7.12
N ALA A 111 -0.72 12.16 7.92
CA ALA A 111 -0.21 13.50 8.24
C ALA A 111 0.36 14.16 6.99
N ALA A 112 1.08 13.40 6.16
CA ALA A 112 1.48 13.83 4.83
C ALA A 112 0.23 14.25 4.03
N ARG A 113 -0.77 13.37 3.88
CA ARG A 113 -2.03 13.69 3.16
C ARG A 113 -2.74 14.96 3.68
N ALA A 114 -2.76 15.14 5.00
CA ALA A 114 -3.41 16.27 5.66
C ALA A 114 -2.63 17.58 5.57
N SER A 115 -1.38 17.56 5.12
CA SER A 115 -0.54 18.77 5.00
C SER A 115 -0.97 19.72 3.88
N GLY A 116 -1.93 19.31 3.04
CA GLY A 116 -2.51 20.13 1.99
C GLY A 116 -1.61 20.30 0.76
N PRO A 117 -2.14 20.88 -0.32
CA PRO A 117 -1.39 21.04 -1.57
C PRO A 117 -0.22 22.01 -1.38
N LEU A 118 0.96 21.64 -1.88
CA LEU A 118 2.07 22.59 -2.00
C LEU A 118 1.76 23.60 -3.10
N GLN A 119 2.03 24.86 -2.78
CA GLN A 119 2.01 25.96 -3.74
C GLN A 119 3.42 26.17 -4.27
N TYR A 120 3.52 26.32 -5.59
CA TYR A 120 4.76 26.61 -6.28
C TYR A 120 5.33 27.94 -5.80
N LYS A 121 6.60 27.89 -5.39
CA LYS A 121 7.40 29.07 -5.08
C LYS A 121 8.59 29.11 -6.06
N PRO A 122 8.68 30.13 -6.93
CA PRO A 122 9.78 30.21 -7.88
C PRO A 122 11.13 30.34 -7.15
N PRO A 123 12.21 29.71 -7.67
CA PRO A 123 13.54 29.90 -7.11
C PRO A 123 13.96 31.37 -7.22
N PRO A 124 14.81 31.89 -6.30
CA PRO A 124 15.07 33.33 -6.19
C PRO A 124 15.73 33.98 -7.40
N LEU A 125 16.26 33.21 -8.36
CA LEU A 125 17.22 33.70 -9.36
C LEU A 125 17.24 32.89 -10.66
N GLU A 126 16.14 32.72 -11.40
CA GLU A 126 16.23 32.44 -12.85
C GLU A 126 15.11 33.14 -13.64
N GLU A 127 15.46 34.19 -14.38
CA GLU A 127 14.59 34.88 -15.35
C GLU A 127 14.52 34.16 -16.71
N THR A 128 14.96 32.91 -16.82
CA THR A 128 15.12 32.26 -18.13
C THR A 128 14.45 30.89 -18.23
N SER A 129 13.47 30.87 -19.14
CA SER A 129 12.87 29.76 -19.87
C SER A 129 11.62 29.08 -19.28
N ASP A 130 10.58 29.09 -20.12
CA ASP A 130 9.22 28.55 -20.01
C ASP A 130 8.25 29.14 -18.97
N LYS A 131 7.52 30.16 -19.43
CA LYS A 131 6.37 30.80 -18.81
C LYS A 131 5.12 29.89 -18.76
N THR A 132 5.09 28.89 -17.89
CA THR A 132 3.85 28.12 -17.65
C THR A 132 3.40 28.12 -16.20
N ALA A 133 4.29 28.03 -15.22
CA ALA A 133 3.93 28.05 -13.80
C ALA A 133 4.08 29.46 -13.18
N LYS A 134 3.01 29.96 -12.56
CA LYS A 134 2.98 31.20 -11.79
C LYS A 134 3.16 30.91 -10.30
N GLU A 135 3.71 31.87 -9.56
CA GLU A 135 3.74 31.83 -8.10
C GLU A 135 2.32 31.60 -7.54
N GLY A 136 2.17 30.57 -6.70
CA GLY A 136 0.86 30.13 -6.19
C GLY A 136 0.18 29.00 -6.97
N ASP A 137 0.70 28.58 -8.12
CA ASP A 137 0.19 27.41 -8.84
C ASP A 137 0.37 26.12 -8.02
N ILE A 138 -0.58 25.19 -8.10
CA ILE A 138 -0.50 23.92 -7.40
C ILE A 138 0.57 23.05 -8.06
N VAL A 139 1.46 22.47 -7.25
CA VAL A 139 2.48 21.55 -7.74
C VAL A 139 1.82 20.23 -8.15
N THR A 140 1.80 19.97 -9.44
CA THR A 140 1.37 18.69 -10.04
C THR A 140 2.59 17.85 -10.39
N PHE A 141 2.54 16.57 -10.02
CA PHE A 141 3.59 15.59 -10.23
C PHE A 141 3.46 14.92 -11.61
N SER A 142 4.47 14.15 -12.01
CA SER A 142 4.50 13.40 -13.27
C SER A 142 3.35 12.41 -13.44
N ASP A 143 2.73 11.97 -12.34
CA ASP A 143 1.53 11.13 -12.30
C ASP A 143 0.21 11.95 -12.36
N GLY A 144 0.30 13.26 -12.57
CA GLY A 144 -0.85 14.17 -12.66
C GLY A 144 -1.46 14.56 -11.31
N ARG A 145 -0.84 14.18 -10.18
CA ARG A 145 -1.41 14.37 -8.85
C ARG A 145 -0.84 15.56 -8.10
N THR A 146 -1.64 16.08 -7.18
CA THR A 146 -1.22 17.21 -6.34
C THR A 146 -0.42 16.73 -5.13
N PHE A 147 0.59 17.51 -4.76
CA PHE A 147 1.45 17.16 -3.63
C PHE A 147 0.68 17.04 -2.33
N PHE A 148 0.72 15.85 -1.73
CA PHE A 148 0.12 15.41 -0.46
C PHE A 148 -1.35 14.95 -0.47
N PRO A 149 -2.39 15.75 -0.80
CA PRO A 149 -3.78 15.29 -0.76
C PRO A 149 -4.03 13.99 -1.54
N ASP A 150 -3.32 13.84 -2.65
CA ASP A 150 -3.45 12.71 -3.58
C ASP A 150 -2.34 11.66 -3.44
N LEU A 151 -1.40 11.89 -2.50
CA LEU A 151 -0.22 11.03 -2.25
C LEU A 151 0.52 10.66 -3.56
N PRO A 152 1.09 11.62 -4.31
CA PRO A 152 1.70 11.35 -5.60
C PRO A 152 2.81 10.30 -5.48
N LEU A 153 2.92 9.43 -6.48
CA LEU A 153 3.87 8.31 -6.57
C LEU A 153 3.70 7.20 -5.53
N PHE A 154 2.95 7.41 -4.43
CA PHE A 154 2.81 6.42 -3.36
C PHE A 154 2.21 5.11 -3.87
N SER A 155 1.11 5.22 -4.62
CA SER A 155 0.42 4.08 -5.22
C SER A 155 1.34 3.28 -6.12
N ALA A 156 2.18 3.96 -6.92
CA ALA A 156 3.12 3.32 -7.83
C ALA A 156 4.22 2.58 -7.10
N CYS A 157 4.81 3.20 -6.07
CA CYS A 157 5.80 2.55 -5.22
C CYS A 157 5.21 1.33 -4.52
N LEU A 158 4.01 1.45 -3.96
CA LEU A 158 3.37 0.37 -3.21
C LEU A 158 2.97 -0.80 -4.11
N VAL A 159 2.29 -0.53 -5.24
CA VAL A 159 1.88 -1.57 -6.18
C VAL A 159 3.10 -2.30 -6.72
N LYS A 160 4.15 -1.57 -7.13
CA LYS A 160 5.40 -2.19 -7.62
C LYS A 160 6.04 -3.11 -6.57
N GLU A 161 6.13 -2.68 -5.32
CA GLU A 161 6.69 -3.50 -4.25
C GLU A 161 5.81 -4.72 -3.98
N PHE A 162 4.49 -4.53 -3.92
CA PHE A 162 3.54 -5.59 -3.61
C PHE A 162 3.45 -6.64 -4.73
N THR A 163 3.48 -6.24 -5.99
CA THR A 163 3.35 -7.19 -7.10
C THR A 163 4.69 -7.81 -7.47
N GLY A 164 5.81 -7.07 -7.34
CA GLY A 164 7.14 -7.55 -7.69
C GLY A 164 7.82 -8.38 -6.60
N ASN A 165 7.66 -8.00 -5.33
CA ASN A 165 8.49 -8.55 -4.23
C ASN A 165 7.69 -9.33 -3.18
N PHE A 166 6.38 -9.14 -3.05
CA PHE A 166 5.59 -9.73 -1.94
C PHE A 166 5.77 -11.25 -1.80
N TYR A 167 5.69 -11.99 -2.90
CA TYR A 167 5.83 -13.46 -2.87
C TYR A 167 7.26 -13.95 -2.59
N GLN A 168 8.25 -13.06 -2.64
CA GLN A 168 9.64 -13.35 -2.29
C GLN A 168 9.96 -13.01 -0.81
N LEU A 169 9.04 -12.32 -0.13
CA LEU A 169 9.17 -11.99 1.28
C LEU A 169 8.93 -13.22 2.16
N SER A 170 9.53 -13.22 3.35
CA SER A 170 9.19 -14.20 4.39
C SER A 170 7.72 -14.08 4.81
N MET A 171 7.13 -15.15 5.34
CA MET A 171 5.73 -15.16 5.81
C MET A 171 5.42 -13.99 6.76
N ILE A 172 6.33 -13.68 7.69
CA ILE A 172 6.16 -12.57 8.65
C ILE A 172 6.10 -11.22 7.91
N GLN A 173 7.00 -11.00 6.96
CA GLN A 173 7.04 -9.77 6.16
C GLN A 173 5.82 -9.64 5.25
N GLN A 174 5.33 -10.74 4.67
CA GLN A 174 4.08 -10.75 3.90
C GLN A 174 2.89 -10.32 4.77
N VAL A 175 2.77 -10.89 5.97
CA VAL A 175 1.72 -10.54 6.93
C VAL A 175 1.83 -9.07 7.34
N ASN A 176 3.04 -8.58 7.62
CA ASN A 176 3.28 -7.19 7.99
C ASN A 176 2.83 -6.23 6.87
N LEU A 177 3.30 -6.46 5.64
CA LEU A 177 2.96 -5.63 4.49
C LEU A 177 1.46 -5.70 4.14
N ALA A 178 0.85 -6.88 4.17
CA ALA A 178 -0.59 -7.05 3.97
C ALA A 178 -1.41 -6.34 5.05
N THR A 179 -1.00 -6.43 6.32
CA THR A 179 -1.66 -5.70 7.41
C THR A 179 -1.56 -4.19 7.19
N PHE A 180 -0.41 -3.68 6.75
CA PHE A 180 -0.22 -2.27 6.45
C PHE A 180 -1.13 -1.79 5.31
N VAL A 181 -1.24 -2.56 4.22
CA VAL A 181 -2.18 -2.29 3.12
C VAL A 181 -3.62 -2.24 3.64
N GLY A 182 -4.02 -3.20 4.48
CA GLY A 182 -5.36 -3.21 5.08
C GLY A 182 -5.62 -1.98 5.94
N ARG A 183 -4.64 -1.53 6.74
CA ARG A 183 -4.78 -0.29 7.54
C ARG A 183 -4.95 0.95 6.70
N LEU A 184 -4.20 1.09 5.61
CA LEU A 184 -4.33 2.21 4.67
C LEU A 184 -5.76 2.27 4.11
N ILE A 185 -6.31 1.13 3.72
CA ILE A 185 -7.70 1.01 3.25
C ILE A 185 -8.70 1.31 4.38
N GLY A 186 -8.42 0.87 5.60
CA GLY A 186 -9.20 1.17 6.79
C GLY A 186 -9.32 2.67 7.10
N VAL A 187 -8.29 3.45 6.75
CA VAL A 187 -8.26 4.91 6.95
C VAL A 187 -8.59 5.72 5.68
N GLY A 188 -9.10 5.07 4.63
CA GLY A 188 -9.57 5.76 3.42
C GLY A 188 -8.48 6.13 2.42
N VAL A 189 -7.33 5.44 2.42
CA VAL A 189 -6.31 5.51 1.37
C VAL A 189 -6.52 4.29 0.47
N TYR A 190 -7.26 4.47 -0.62
CA TYR A 190 -7.70 3.36 -1.49
C TYR A 190 -6.82 3.18 -2.72
N ASP A 191 -6.41 4.28 -3.36
CA ASP A 191 -5.70 4.22 -4.62
C ASP A 191 -4.30 3.63 -4.46
N GLY A 192 -4.01 2.51 -5.12
CA GLY A 192 -2.83 1.67 -4.89
C GLY A 192 -3.11 0.51 -3.92
N PRO A 193 -3.32 0.74 -2.60
CA PRO A 193 -3.61 -0.32 -1.63
C PRO A 193 -4.76 -1.24 -2.03
N ALA A 194 -5.86 -0.70 -2.58
CA ALA A 194 -7.00 -1.50 -3.00
C ALA A 194 -6.65 -2.46 -4.15
N LEU A 195 -5.78 -2.05 -5.08
CA LEU A 195 -5.29 -2.94 -6.13
C LEU A 195 -4.38 -4.05 -5.56
N CYS A 196 -3.51 -3.72 -4.60
CA CYS A 196 -2.69 -4.70 -3.89
C CYS A 196 -3.56 -5.72 -3.16
N ALA A 197 -4.58 -5.26 -2.45
CA ALA A 197 -5.54 -6.11 -1.76
C ALA A 197 -6.28 -7.03 -2.74
N LEU A 198 -6.79 -6.51 -3.87
CA LEU A 198 -7.42 -7.32 -4.92
C LEU A 198 -6.48 -8.40 -5.45
N SER A 199 -5.20 -8.08 -5.66
CA SER A 199 -4.22 -9.08 -6.12
C SER A 199 -4.07 -10.23 -5.13
N LEU A 200 -4.11 -9.95 -3.81
CA LEU A 200 -4.04 -10.96 -2.77
C LEU A 200 -5.34 -11.76 -2.66
N PHE A 201 -6.51 -11.11 -2.69
CA PHE A 201 -7.81 -11.79 -2.74
C PHE A 201 -7.89 -12.75 -3.93
N ARG A 202 -7.53 -12.26 -5.11
CA ARG A 202 -7.48 -13.05 -6.34
C ARG A 202 -6.54 -14.25 -6.17
N ALA A 203 -5.30 -14.00 -5.75
CA ALA A 203 -4.32 -15.05 -5.54
C ALA A 203 -4.82 -16.14 -4.59
N VAL A 204 -5.43 -15.77 -3.46
CA VAL A 204 -5.82 -16.73 -2.41
C VAL A 204 -7.14 -17.44 -2.71
N LEU A 205 -8.12 -16.73 -3.29
CA LEU A 205 -9.51 -17.21 -3.38
C LEU A 205 -9.99 -17.46 -4.80
N GLU A 206 -9.35 -16.88 -5.81
CA GLU A 206 -9.82 -16.96 -7.19
C GLU A 206 -8.88 -17.71 -8.11
N ASP A 207 -7.59 -17.84 -7.77
CA ASP A 207 -6.65 -18.61 -8.55
C ASP A 207 -6.44 -20.02 -7.95
N PRO A 208 -6.30 -21.08 -8.76
CA PRO A 208 -6.00 -22.41 -8.27
C PRO A 208 -4.65 -22.45 -7.57
N ARG A 209 -4.63 -22.87 -6.29
CA ARG A 209 -3.40 -23.05 -5.51
C ARG A 209 -3.39 -24.37 -4.75
N PRO A 210 -2.20 -24.96 -4.52
CA PRO A 210 -2.10 -26.16 -3.70
C PRO A 210 -2.47 -25.85 -2.24
N LEU A 211 -3.08 -26.82 -1.55
CA LEU A 211 -3.48 -26.67 -0.15
C LEU A 211 -2.28 -26.83 0.81
N GLN A 212 -1.22 -27.53 0.39
CA GLN A 212 0.02 -27.73 1.13
C GLN A 212 1.23 -27.68 0.19
N THR A 213 2.42 -27.43 0.75
CA THR A 213 3.69 -27.67 0.07
C THR A 213 3.84 -29.16 -0.23
N SER A 214 3.88 -29.55 -1.51
CA SER A 214 4.24 -30.93 -1.88
C SER A 214 5.69 -31.17 -1.50
N SER A 215 5.93 -32.07 -0.54
CA SER A 215 7.26 -32.38 0.01
C SER A 215 8.18 -33.15 -0.95
N ALA A 216 7.83 -33.29 -2.23
CA ALA A 216 8.48 -34.23 -3.15
C ALA A 216 9.30 -33.58 -4.27
N ASP A 217 9.03 -32.34 -4.68
CA ASP A 217 9.77 -31.69 -5.78
C ASP A 217 9.94 -30.19 -5.49
N ALA A 218 10.94 -29.86 -4.66
CA ALA A 218 11.31 -28.49 -4.31
C ALA A 218 12.05 -27.73 -5.43
N GLU A 219 11.94 -28.19 -6.69
CA GLU A 219 12.58 -27.56 -7.87
C GLU A 219 11.56 -26.93 -8.84
N SER A 220 10.26 -26.92 -8.52
CA SER A 220 9.24 -26.34 -9.40
C SER A 220 8.87 -24.90 -9.03
N GLU A 221 8.71 -24.04 -10.03
CA GLU A 221 8.10 -22.69 -10.01
C GLU A 221 6.61 -22.69 -9.55
N ALA A 222 6.20 -23.69 -8.76
CA ALA A 222 4.84 -23.88 -8.34
C ALA A 222 4.36 -22.71 -7.46
N PRO A 223 3.10 -22.24 -7.63
CA PRO A 223 2.55 -21.18 -6.81
C PRO A 223 2.59 -21.52 -5.32
N ALA A 224 2.90 -20.52 -4.48
CA ALA A 224 2.86 -20.66 -3.03
C ALA A 224 1.52 -21.27 -2.55
N PRO A 225 1.54 -22.19 -1.56
CA PRO A 225 0.34 -22.79 -1.00
C PRO A 225 -0.64 -21.76 -0.46
N VAL A 226 -1.93 -22.11 -0.48
CA VAL A 226 -3.00 -21.23 0.00
C VAL A 226 -2.84 -20.90 1.49
N GLY A 227 -2.35 -21.85 2.30
CA GLY A 227 -2.18 -21.69 3.74
C GLY A 227 -1.27 -20.53 4.12
N ASP A 228 -0.14 -20.40 3.42
CA ASP A 228 0.88 -19.37 3.69
C ASP A 228 0.32 -17.97 3.43
N LEU A 229 -0.51 -17.83 2.39
CA LEU A 229 -1.11 -16.56 2.00
C LEU A 229 -2.39 -16.23 2.79
N LEU A 230 -3.08 -17.24 3.32
CA LEU A 230 -4.29 -17.05 4.15
C LEU A 230 -3.99 -16.22 5.40
N VAL A 231 -2.81 -16.41 6.02
CA VAL A 231 -2.40 -15.62 7.19
C VAL A 231 -2.28 -14.13 6.82
N SER A 232 -1.66 -13.85 5.68
CA SER A 232 -1.53 -12.49 5.14
C SER A 232 -2.87 -11.89 4.77
N LEU A 233 -3.77 -12.68 4.17
CA LEU A 233 -5.13 -12.26 3.87
C LEU A 233 -5.92 -11.95 5.14
N CYS A 234 -5.80 -12.76 6.19
CA CYS A 234 -6.48 -12.51 7.46
C CYS A 234 -6.03 -11.17 8.06
N GLY A 235 -4.71 -10.93 8.13
CA GLY A 235 -4.16 -9.67 8.62
C GLY A 235 -4.60 -8.44 7.81
N LEU A 236 -4.71 -8.59 6.48
CA LEU A 236 -5.25 -7.56 5.58
C LEU A 236 -6.73 -7.25 5.88
N ILE A 237 -7.59 -8.26 5.96
CA ILE A 237 -9.03 -8.08 6.17
C ILE A 237 -9.28 -7.50 7.56
N GLU A 238 -8.67 -8.06 8.60
CA GLU A 238 -8.83 -7.62 9.98
C GLU A 238 -8.43 -6.15 10.16
N SER A 239 -7.31 -5.74 9.58
CA SER A 239 -6.81 -4.38 9.74
C SER A 239 -7.55 -3.33 8.90
N SER A 240 -8.30 -3.76 7.89
CA SER A 240 -9.17 -2.90 7.08
C SER A 240 -10.50 -2.54 7.75
N GLY A 241 -10.86 -3.24 8.83
CA GLY A 241 -12.15 -3.08 9.49
C GLY A 241 -13.32 -3.37 8.55
N VAL A 242 -14.19 -2.38 8.33
CA VAL A 242 -15.37 -2.51 7.47
C VAL A 242 -15.11 -2.16 6.01
N SER A 243 -13.92 -1.65 5.68
CA SER A 243 -13.68 -0.99 4.40
C SER A 243 -13.91 -1.90 3.20
N PHE A 244 -13.46 -3.17 3.21
CA PHE A 244 -13.70 -4.05 2.06
C PHE A 244 -15.19 -4.35 1.81
N ALA A 245 -15.99 -4.52 2.87
CA ALA A 245 -17.43 -4.68 2.72
C ALA A 245 -18.07 -3.41 2.11
N VAL A 246 -17.64 -2.22 2.54
CA VAL A 246 -18.08 -0.93 1.94
C VAL A 246 -17.66 -0.83 0.48
N LEU A 247 -16.40 -1.11 0.15
CA LEU A 247 -15.87 -1.08 -1.21
C LEU A 247 -16.65 -2.02 -2.15
N SER A 248 -16.92 -3.24 -1.70
CA SER A 248 -17.72 -4.22 -2.42
C SER A 248 -19.17 -3.76 -2.58
N SER A 249 -19.82 -3.25 -1.53
CA SER A 249 -21.19 -2.75 -1.60
C SER A 249 -21.40 -1.60 -2.59
N ARG A 250 -20.35 -0.79 -2.80
CA ARG A 250 -20.35 0.38 -3.70
C ARG A 250 -19.89 0.06 -5.12
N ASN A 251 -19.59 -1.19 -5.43
CA ASN A 251 -19.05 -1.61 -6.73
C ASN A 251 -17.80 -0.81 -7.13
N LEU A 252 -16.89 -0.53 -6.18
CA LEU A 252 -15.74 0.31 -6.49
C LEU A 252 -14.82 -0.41 -7.49
N ARG A 253 -14.72 0.18 -8.69
CA ARG A 253 -13.73 -0.20 -9.68
C ARG A 253 -12.36 0.30 -9.22
N ALA A 254 -11.39 -0.60 -9.11
CA ALA A 254 -9.99 -0.22 -8.89
C ALA A 254 -9.32 0.32 -10.18
N THR A 255 -10.09 0.95 -11.07
CA THR A 255 -9.68 1.28 -12.44
C THR A 255 -8.75 2.48 -12.53
N HIS A 256 -8.90 3.53 -11.69
CA HIS A 256 -7.98 4.68 -11.75
C HIS A 256 -6.51 4.28 -11.47
N ALA A 257 -6.29 3.35 -10.54
CA ALA A 257 -4.98 2.74 -10.35
C ALA A 257 -4.60 1.85 -11.55
N ALA A 258 -5.48 0.93 -11.97
CA ALA A 258 -5.18 -0.03 -13.02
C ALA A 258 -4.90 0.60 -14.40
N GLU A 259 -5.54 1.72 -14.73
CA GLU A 259 -5.28 2.52 -15.95
C GLU A 259 -3.93 3.24 -15.88
N SER A 260 -3.51 3.66 -14.68
CA SER A 260 -2.19 4.23 -14.44
C SER A 260 -1.08 3.17 -14.40
N PHE A 261 -1.45 1.89 -14.19
CA PHE A 261 -0.54 0.74 -14.16
C PHE A 261 -0.76 -0.17 -15.38
N SER A 262 -0.36 0.32 -16.56
CA SER A 262 -0.42 -0.41 -17.84
C SER A 262 0.23 -1.80 -17.79
N ASP A 263 1.16 -2.00 -16.85
CA ASP A 263 1.92 -3.24 -16.70
C ASP A 263 1.11 -4.36 -16.03
N PHE A 264 0.02 -4.02 -15.33
CA PHE A 264 -0.74 -4.97 -14.50
C PHE A 264 -2.27 -4.91 -14.65
N PRO A 265 -2.84 -4.87 -15.88
CA PRO A 265 -4.29 -4.71 -16.08
C PRO A 265 -5.11 -5.89 -15.54
N HIS A 266 -4.49 -7.05 -15.38
CA HIS A 266 -5.14 -8.27 -14.90
C HIS A 266 -5.40 -8.26 -13.38
N LEU A 267 -4.70 -7.45 -12.58
CA LEU A 267 -4.80 -7.51 -11.12
C LEU A 267 -6.18 -7.11 -10.59
N ALA A 268 -6.88 -6.22 -11.29
CA ALA A 268 -8.23 -5.84 -10.94
C ALA A 268 -9.28 -6.87 -11.40
N GLY A 269 -8.95 -7.70 -12.40
CA GLY A 269 -9.87 -8.70 -12.96
C GLY A 269 -10.06 -9.94 -12.07
N PRO A 270 -11.11 -10.73 -12.31
CA PRO A 270 -11.35 -11.99 -11.62
C PRO A 270 -10.29 -13.06 -11.98
N GLY A 271 -9.99 -13.94 -11.03
CA GLY A 271 -9.15 -15.13 -11.21
C GLY A 271 -9.88 -16.33 -11.82
N GLU A 272 -9.14 -17.38 -12.14
CA GLU A 272 -9.65 -18.52 -12.94
C GLU A 272 -10.85 -19.24 -12.30
N LEU A 273 -10.85 -19.47 -11.00
CA LEU A 273 -11.94 -20.12 -10.25
C LEU A 273 -13.22 -19.27 -10.29
N ALA A 274 -13.09 -17.95 -10.33
CA ALA A 274 -14.22 -17.02 -10.45
C ALA A 274 -14.73 -16.91 -11.91
N MET A 275 -13.92 -17.31 -12.90
CA MET A 275 -14.28 -17.28 -14.32
C MET A 275 -14.87 -18.60 -14.86
N LYS A 276 -15.03 -19.63 -14.03
CA LYS A 276 -15.52 -20.95 -14.48
C LYS A 276 -16.93 -20.89 -15.10
N PRO A 277 -17.19 -21.66 -16.17
CA PRO A 277 -18.45 -21.60 -16.92
C PRO A 277 -19.64 -22.03 -16.06
N GLY A 278 -20.53 -21.08 -15.78
CA GLY A 278 -21.70 -21.22 -14.91
C GLY A 278 -22.14 -19.88 -14.28
N SER A 279 -21.21 -18.92 -14.17
CA SER A 279 -21.43 -17.55 -13.73
C SER A 279 -21.42 -16.59 -14.93
N THR A 280 -22.54 -16.53 -15.65
CA THR A 280 -22.81 -15.47 -16.63
C THR A 280 -23.77 -14.45 -16.01
N PRO A 281 -23.46 -13.14 -16.05
CA PRO A 281 -22.27 -12.50 -16.64
C PRO A 281 -20.98 -12.72 -15.81
N PRO A 282 -19.79 -12.59 -16.44
CA PRO A 282 -18.50 -12.66 -15.73
C PRO A 282 -18.43 -11.59 -14.63
N PHE A 283 -17.77 -11.90 -13.51
CA PHE A 283 -17.59 -10.95 -12.42
C PHE A 283 -16.96 -9.64 -12.94
N PRO A 284 -17.46 -8.47 -12.52
CA PRO A 284 -16.86 -7.21 -12.89
C PRO A 284 -15.44 -7.08 -12.31
N SER A 285 -14.58 -6.33 -12.99
CA SER A 285 -13.27 -5.95 -12.44
C SER A 285 -13.44 -5.06 -11.20
N GLY A 286 -12.59 -5.27 -10.19
CA GLY A 286 -12.63 -4.51 -8.94
C GLY A 286 -13.40 -5.20 -7.83
N TYR A 287 -13.96 -4.39 -6.92
CA TYR A 287 -14.78 -4.85 -5.81
C TYR A 287 -16.25 -4.87 -6.20
N SER A 288 -16.97 -5.94 -5.85
CA SER A 288 -18.42 -6.02 -6.06
C SER A 288 -19.06 -6.92 -5.00
N PRO A 289 -20.38 -6.79 -4.77
CA PRO A 289 -21.10 -7.65 -3.82
C PRO A 289 -21.00 -9.13 -4.21
N GLU A 290 -21.04 -9.43 -5.51
CA GLU A 290 -20.96 -10.80 -6.03
C GLU A 290 -19.57 -11.40 -5.78
N ARG A 291 -18.51 -10.62 -6.01
CA ARG A 291 -17.13 -11.05 -5.79
C ARG A 291 -16.85 -11.24 -4.28
N TRP A 292 -17.39 -10.37 -3.44
CA TRP A 292 -17.34 -10.52 -1.98
C TRP A 292 -18.06 -11.79 -1.49
N ALA A 293 -19.25 -12.06 -2.01
CA ALA A 293 -19.98 -13.29 -1.71
C ALA A 293 -19.24 -14.54 -2.20
N PHE A 294 -18.60 -14.47 -3.37
CA PHE A 294 -17.73 -15.53 -3.90
C PHE A 294 -16.53 -15.78 -2.97
N TRP A 295 -15.84 -14.74 -2.51
CA TRP A 295 -14.74 -14.87 -1.55
C TRP A 295 -15.16 -15.53 -0.25
N ALA A 296 -16.29 -15.10 0.32
CA ALA A 296 -16.86 -15.73 1.52
C ALA A 296 -17.20 -17.20 1.25
N GLN A 297 -17.80 -17.52 0.10
CA GLN A 297 -18.09 -18.91 -0.27
C GLN A 297 -16.81 -19.74 -0.40
N ARG A 298 -15.76 -19.21 -1.01
CA ARG A 298 -14.49 -19.91 -1.15
C ARG A 298 -13.83 -20.19 0.19
N LEU A 299 -13.86 -19.23 1.12
CA LEU A 299 -13.35 -19.45 2.47
C LEU A 299 -14.13 -20.54 3.21
N ARG A 300 -15.45 -20.66 3.03
CA ARG A 300 -16.24 -21.77 3.62
C ARG A 300 -15.83 -23.13 3.07
N GLU A 301 -15.41 -23.19 1.81
CA GLU A 301 -14.90 -24.41 1.19
C GLU A 301 -13.53 -24.79 1.76
N LEU A 302 -12.66 -23.79 1.99
CA LEU A 302 -11.36 -23.98 2.63
C LEU A 302 -11.49 -24.35 4.12
N GLU A 303 -12.46 -23.80 4.85
CA GLU A 303 -12.78 -24.17 6.23
C GLU A 303 -13.18 -25.65 6.37
N LYS A 304 -13.75 -26.24 5.31
CA LYS A 304 -14.15 -27.66 5.27
C LYS A 304 -13.04 -28.58 4.76
N CYS A 305 -11.84 -28.06 4.48
CA CYS A 305 -10.73 -28.90 4.03
C CYS A 305 -10.16 -29.75 5.18
N GLY A 306 -9.43 -30.80 4.84
CA GLY A 306 -8.83 -31.72 5.82
C GLY A 306 -7.53 -31.21 6.48
N PHE A 307 -7.11 -29.97 6.19
CA PHE A 307 -5.86 -29.40 6.70
C PHE A 307 -6.15 -28.38 7.78
N GLU A 308 -5.81 -28.69 9.04
CA GLU A 308 -6.20 -27.89 10.20
C GLU A 308 -5.71 -26.43 10.15
N ASP A 309 -4.49 -26.18 9.66
CA ASP A 309 -3.95 -24.81 9.55
C ASP A 309 -4.75 -23.95 8.55
N VAL A 310 -5.05 -24.52 7.38
CA VAL A 310 -5.86 -23.88 6.32
C VAL A 310 -7.28 -23.67 6.82
N LYS A 311 -7.87 -24.69 7.46
CA LYS A 311 -9.22 -24.65 8.02
C LYS A 311 -9.35 -23.57 9.08
N GLY A 312 -8.43 -23.52 10.04
CA GLY A 312 -8.44 -22.54 11.12
C GLY A 312 -8.32 -21.11 10.59
N MET A 313 -7.40 -20.86 9.66
CA MET A 313 -7.20 -19.53 9.10
C MET A 313 -8.33 -19.10 8.16
N ALA A 314 -8.91 -20.01 7.38
CA ALA A 314 -10.08 -19.72 6.57
C ALA A 314 -11.30 -19.34 7.42
N GLY A 315 -11.52 -20.06 8.53
CA GLY A 315 -12.55 -19.73 9.53
C GLY A 315 -12.32 -18.36 10.18
N ALA A 316 -11.08 -18.02 10.51
CA ALA A 316 -10.72 -16.68 11.02
C ALA A 316 -11.06 -15.56 10.01
N CYS A 317 -10.69 -15.74 8.73
CA CYS A 317 -11.05 -14.79 7.68
C CYS A 317 -12.58 -14.61 7.56
N LEU A 318 -13.35 -15.71 7.58
CA LEU A 318 -14.81 -15.66 7.51
C LEU A 318 -15.43 -14.88 8.65
N GLU A 319 -14.98 -15.15 9.88
CA GLU A 319 -15.49 -14.47 11.06
C GLU A 319 -15.26 -12.96 10.97
N VAL A 320 -14.07 -12.54 10.50
CA VAL A 320 -13.78 -11.12 10.27
C VAL A 320 -14.70 -10.53 9.19
N MET A 321 -14.93 -11.25 8.08
CA MET A 321 -15.84 -10.80 7.01
C MET A 321 -17.28 -10.64 7.52
N TYR A 322 -17.81 -11.59 8.30
CA TYR A 322 -19.17 -11.49 8.86
C TYR A 322 -19.32 -10.36 9.88
N ARG A 323 -18.29 -10.11 10.69
CA ARG A 323 -18.26 -8.94 11.58
C ARG A 323 -18.28 -7.65 10.78
N ALA A 324 -17.51 -7.57 9.69
CA ALA A 324 -17.49 -6.41 8.81
C ALA A 324 -18.89 -6.16 8.20
N GLU A 325 -19.55 -7.18 7.67
CA GLU A 325 -20.91 -7.09 7.11
C GLU A 325 -21.93 -6.62 8.15
N SER A 326 -21.90 -7.20 9.35
CA SER A 326 -22.78 -6.84 10.46
C SER A 326 -22.60 -5.37 10.84
N ASN A 327 -21.35 -4.91 10.92
CA ASN A 327 -21.01 -3.52 11.23
C ASN A 327 -21.38 -2.57 10.08
N THR A 328 -21.26 -2.98 8.82
CA THR A 328 -21.74 -2.15 7.70
C THR A 328 -23.25 -1.98 7.69
N ASN A 329 -24.00 -3.02 8.06
CA ASN A 329 -25.45 -2.91 8.19
C ASN A 329 -25.84 -1.93 9.31
N LEU A 330 -25.12 -1.99 10.44
CA LEU A 330 -25.27 -1.00 11.53
C LEU A 330 -24.90 0.42 11.08
N LEU A 331 -23.81 0.59 10.34
CA LEU A 331 -23.38 1.89 9.83
C LEU A 331 -24.32 2.41 8.73
N GLY A 332 -24.89 1.55 7.88
CA GLY A 332 -25.93 1.92 6.91
C GLY A 332 -27.19 2.45 7.59
N LEU A 333 -27.62 1.80 8.67
CA LEU A 333 -28.73 2.27 9.52
C LEU A 333 -28.43 3.60 10.23
N LEU A 334 -27.15 3.91 10.49
CA LEU A 334 -26.71 5.18 11.10
C LEU A 334 -26.43 6.28 10.06
N ALA A 335 -25.97 5.93 8.86
CA ALA A 335 -25.69 6.84 7.76
C ALA A 335 -26.97 7.44 7.15
N ASP A 336 -28.10 6.72 7.22
CA ASP A 336 -29.44 7.26 6.99
C ASP A 336 -29.79 8.45 7.92
N ARG A 337 -28.95 8.73 8.93
CA ARG A 337 -29.09 9.86 9.86
C ARG A 337 -27.95 10.90 9.80
N ALA A 338 -26.91 10.71 9.00
CA ALA A 338 -25.82 11.69 8.86
C ALA A 338 -25.07 11.56 7.51
N PRO A 339 -24.94 12.64 6.71
CA PRO A 339 -24.11 12.60 5.50
C PRO A 339 -22.64 12.71 5.91
N VAL A 340 -21.89 11.61 5.85
CA VAL A 340 -20.44 11.64 6.06
C VAL A 340 -19.74 11.94 4.74
N LEU A 341 -18.95 13.01 4.77
CA LEU A 341 -18.02 13.50 3.75
C LEU A 341 -17.02 12.40 3.36
N LEU A 342 -17.28 11.73 2.24
CA LEU A 342 -16.25 11.13 1.41
C LEU A 342 -16.17 11.99 0.15
N PRO A 343 -14.97 12.30 -0.37
CA PRO A 343 -14.87 12.92 -1.69
C PRO A 343 -15.60 12.02 -2.69
N GLU A 344 -16.43 12.64 -3.53
CA GLU A 344 -17.20 11.98 -4.58
C GLU A 344 -16.22 11.22 -5.49
N LEU A 345 -16.04 9.92 -5.21
CA LEU A 345 -15.45 9.01 -6.16
C LEU A 345 -16.53 8.76 -7.19
N ASP A 346 -16.27 9.26 -8.39
CA ASP A 346 -17.18 9.27 -9.52
C ASP A 346 -17.70 7.85 -9.79
N THR A 347 -19.00 7.66 -9.59
CA THR A 347 -19.72 6.41 -9.91
C THR A 347 -20.16 6.38 -11.38
N SER A 348 -19.69 7.30 -12.21
CA SER A 348 -20.14 7.47 -13.59
C SER A 348 -19.32 6.64 -14.60
N ILE A 349 -19.99 5.60 -15.13
CA ILE A 349 -19.88 4.98 -16.47
C ILE A 349 -18.60 4.19 -16.78
#